data_AF-A0A4Q1DCH8-F1
#
_entry.id   AF-A0A4Q1DCH8-F1
#
_cell.length_a   1.000
_cell.length_b   1.000
_cell.length_c   1.000
_cell.angle_alpha   90.00
_cell.angle_beta   90.00
_cell.angle_gamma   90.00
#
_symmetry.space_group_name_H-M   'P 1'
#
loop_
_entity.id
_entity.type
_entity.pdbx_description
1 polymer ?
#
loop_
_entity_poly.entity_id
_entity_poly.type
_entity_poly.pdbx_seq_one_letter_code
_entity_poly.pdbx_strand_id
1 'polypeptide(L)'
;MNRFFFWVPVLAFASCRYQKPITTVDYLNNGQTCNQKIPADIIKNGKINSAFIKSLQFSILDSISFPDKNPDRKKLYSTPVAVDFSKRIKRHSEAYYSVYTAYNIDKAIKYYNKLFENKIDFNSQEDYREISVLYGDIPLLTSPKEFIIQPGGQPSPSLFYHEMGHRAFWYLQDRLNIKFGGLTYIHMGLLEYFTVSLNNSPVVGEDFVPSNLIRDASRLCQYPAADSLYIGSFFDKLKAFYKSELENEHNNISKYYYLSVSRYQKYFANVLDNHRAGLIITSTLWRIRQKLGKDKTDRLVAQTILGLNSFFDRRDQFYRAGKEESSSAKIEWFDLYYGLIQTDKALYNGENQLVIEKEFKTTGFPVESVKK
;
A
#
# COMPACT_ATOMS: atom_id res chain seq x y z
N MET A 1 4.40 81.37 7.89
CA MET A 1 3.85 80.16 7.24
C MET A 1 5.02 79.35 6.70
N ASN A 2 5.35 78.23 7.34
CA ASN A 2 6.28 77.22 6.80
C ASN A 2 5.74 75.84 7.21
N ARG A 3 5.23 75.08 6.25
CA ARG A 3 4.78 73.70 6.44
C ARG A 3 5.98 72.78 6.19
N PHE A 4 6.55 72.23 7.25
CA PHE A 4 7.47 71.09 7.14
C PHE A 4 6.65 69.82 6.93
N PHE A 5 6.70 69.28 5.71
CA PHE A 5 6.23 67.93 5.41
C PHE A 5 7.23 66.92 5.99
N PHE A 6 6.86 66.26 7.08
CA PHE A 6 7.54 65.06 7.55
C PHE A 6 7.15 63.90 6.62
N TRP A 7 8.07 63.52 5.74
CA TRP A 7 8.04 62.24 5.06
C TRP A 7 8.47 61.15 6.06
N VAL A 8 7.52 60.35 6.52
CA VAL A 8 7.82 59.09 7.20
C VAL A 8 8.20 58.07 6.13
N PRO A 9 9.43 57.51 6.13
CA PRO A 9 9.75 56.42 5.23
C PRO A 9 9.00 55.19 5.73
N VAL A 10 8.02 54.73 4.94
CA VAL A 10 7.40 53.42 5.11
C VAL A 10 8.49 52.38 4.83
N LEU A 11 9.12 51.88 5.90
CA LEU A 11 9.97 50.70 5.87
C LEU A 11 9.09 49.51 5.48
N ALA A 12 9.09 49.17 4.20
CA ALA A 12 8.54 47.93 3.70
C ALA A 12 9.35 46.76 4.30
N PHE A 13 8.85 46.19 5.39
CA PHE A 13 9.30 44.89 5.87
C PHE A 13 8.90 43.86 4.80
N ALA A 14 9.77 43.65 3.83
CA ALA A 14 9.73 42.46 2.99
C ALA A 14 9.93 41.27 3.94
N SER A 15 8.82 40.63 4.33
CA SER A 15 8.87 39.35 5.00
C SER A 15 9.59 38.39 4.05
N CYS A 16 10.87 38.12 4.31
CA CYS A 16 11.60 37.05 3.65
C CYS A 16 10.85 35.75 3.97
N ARG A 17 9.93 35.34 3.09
CA ARG A 17 9.20 34.09 3.24
C ARG A 17 10.24 32.99 3.18
N TYR A 18 10.53 32.37 4.33
CA TYR A 18 11.39 31.20 4.39
C TYR A 18 10.84 30.15 3.43
N GLN A 19 11.55 29.96 2.31
CA GLN A 19 11.18 28.94 1.34
C GLN A 19 11.67 27.61 1.89
N LYS A 20 10.74 26.70 2.17
CA LYS A 20 11.09 25.35 2.65
C LYS A 20 12.07 24.70 1.66
N PRO A 21 13.12 24.02 2.14
CA PRO A 21 14.03 23.31 1.26
C PRO A 21 13.27 22.22 0.51
N ILE A 22 13.53 22.10 -0.79
CA ILE A 22 12.86 21.15 -1.69
C ILE A 22 13.93 20.26 -2.32
N THR A 23 13.64 18.98 -2.46
CA THR A 23 14.40 18.04 -3.31
C THR A 23 13.51 17.52 -4.43
N THR A 24 14.10 17.22 -5.58
CA THR A 24 13.41 16.55 -6.69
C THR A 24 13.70 15.06 -6.59
N VAL A 25 12.64 14.25 -6.57
CA VAL A 25 12.70 12.80 -6.56
C VAL A 25 12.13 12.24 -7.85
N ASP A 26 12.82 11.26 -8.40
CA ASP A 26 12.38 10.41 -9.49
C ASP A 26 11.74 9.14 -8.95
N TYR A 27 10.67 8.73 -9.61
CA TYR A 27 9.87 7.58 -9.23
C TYR A 27 9.21 6.97 -10.46
N LEU A 28 8.90 5.68 -10.39
CA LEU A 28 8.10 5.02 -11.41
C LEU A 28 6.60 5.27 -11.16
N ASN A 29 5.91 5.60 -12.24
CA ASN A 29 4.45 5.67 -12.29
C ASN A 29 3.95 5.21 -13.67
N ASN A 30 3.19 4.13 -13.72
CA ASN A 30 2.66 3.55 -14.96
C ASN A 30 3.75 3.21 -15.99
N GLY A 31 4.86 2.62 -15.54
CA GLY A 31 6.00 2.23 -16.37
C GLY A 31 6.86 3.39 -16.85
N GLN A 32 6.61 4.62 -16.38
CA GLN A 32 7.36 5.81 -16.79
C GLN A 32 8.08 6.43 -15.60
N THR A 33 9.33 6.88 -15.82
CA THR A 33 10.04 7.72 -14.86
C THR A 33 9.39 9.09 -14.79
N CYS A 34 8.81 9.38 -13.64
CA CYS A 34 8.26 10.68 -13.29
C CYS A 34 9.19 11.41 -12.32
N ASN A 35 8.99 12.71 -12.15
CA ASN A 35 9.66 13.49 -11.10
C ASN A 35 8.64 14.25 -10.24
N GLN A 36 8.95 14.39 -8.96
CA GLN A 36 8.18 15.15 -8.00
C GLN A 36 9.10 16.02 -7.15
N LYS A 37 8.67 17.24 -6.86
CA LYS A 37 9.29 18.09 -5.85
C LYS A 37 8.69 17.78 -4.49
N ILE A 38 9.52 17.42 -3.51
CA ILE A 38 9.10 17.11 -2.14
C ILE A 38 9.85 17.96 -1.12
N PRO A 39 9.23 18.27 0.04
CA PRO A 39 9.92 18.97 1.11
C PRO A 39 11.08 18.14 1.66
N ALA A 40 12.27 18.73 1.75
CA ALA A 40 13.45 18.10 2.33
C ALA A 40 13.53 18.33 3.85
N ASP A 41 12.75 19.26 4.41
CA ASP A 41 12.73 19.58 5.84
C ASP A 41 12.03 18.54 6.71
N ILE A 42 11.49 17.46 6.12
CA ILE A 42 11.05 16.27 6.86
C ILE A 42 12.23 15.59 7.57
N ILE A 43 13.46 15.79 7.11
CA ILE A 43 14.67 15.44 7.85
C ILE A 43 15.56 16.68 7.91
N LYS A 44 15.77 17.23 9.11
CA LYS A 44 16.58 18.43 9.33
C LYS A 44 17.70 18.12 10.31
N ASN A 45 18.95 18.32 9.90
CA ASN A 45 20.14 18.04 10.70
C ASN A 45 20.14 16.60 11.26
N GLY A 46 19.71 15.62 10.44
CA GLY A 46 19.59 14.20 10.83
C GLY A 46 18.42 13.87 11.75
N LYS A 47 17.61 14.86 12.17
CA LYS A 47 16.40 14.63 12.96
C LYS A 47 15.17 14.58 12.06
N ILE A 48 14.36 13.55 12.23
CA ILE A 48 13.09 13.42 11.52
C ILE A 48 12.04 14.36 12.11
N ASN A 49 11.30 15.04 11.25
CA ASN A 49 10.24 15.98 11.59
C ASN A 49 8.90 15.43 11.07
N SER A 50 8.45 14.35 11.70
CA SER A 50 7.13 13.74 11.48
C SER A 50 6.56 13.29 12.83
N ALA A 51 5.24 13.36 12.99
CA ALA A 51 4.57 12.83 14.17
C ALA A 51 4.56 11.28 14.18
N PHE A 52 4.70 10.66 13.01
CA PHE A 52 4.48 9.22 12.81
C PHE A 52 5.77 8.40 12.72
N ILE A 53 6.90 9.06 12.49
CA ILE A 53 8.21 8.43 12.39
C ILE A 53 9.06 8.94 13.54
N LYS A 54 9.52 8.03 14.40
CA LYS A 54 10.37 8.31 15.55
C LYS A 54 11.84 8.36 15.15
N SER A 55 12.26 7.42 14.31
CA SER A 55 13.62 7.34 13.79
C SER A 55 13.64 6.80 12.37
N LEU A 56 14.66 7.19 11.61
CA LEU A 56 14.94 6.64 10.29
C LEU A 56 16.43 6.35 10.20
N GLN A 57 16.78 5.12 9.87
CA GLN A 57 18.14 4.67 9.65
C GLN A 57 18.32 4.24 8.19
N PHE A 58 19.45 4.61 7.60
CA PHE A 58 19.87 4.09 6.31
C PHE A 58 20.94 3.00 6.50
N SER A 59 20.88 1.92 5.74
CA SER A 59 21.84 0.80 5.83
C SER A 59 22.04 0.10 4.50
N ILE A 60 23.11 -0.69 4.40
CA ILE A 60 23.34 -1.65 3.30
C ILE A 60 22.88 -3.01 3.78
N LEU A 61 22.05 -3.71 2.99
CA LEU A 61 21.64 -5.08 3.27
C LEU A 61 22.80 -6.03 2.99
N ASP A 62 23.33 -6.66 4.05
CA ASP A 62 24.43 -7.60 3.94
C ASP A 62 23.92 -9.02 3.65
N SER A 63 22.86 -9.43 4.36
CA SER A 63 22.24 -10.74 4.13
C SER A 63 20.85 -10.83 4.75
N ILE A 64 20.09 -11.83 4.30
CA ILE A 64 18.86 -12.27 4.95
C ILE A 64 19.00 -13.68 5.52
N SER A 65 18.26 -13.95 6.59
CA SER A 65 18.05 -15.30 7.11
C SER A 65 16.59 -15.55 7.47
N PHE A 66 16.25 -16.83 7.59
CA PHE A 66 14.89 -17.28 7.89
C PHE A 66 14.93 -18.27 9.05
N PRO A 67 14.87 -17.81 10.31
CA PRO A 67 14.77 -18.68 11.48
C PRO A 67 13.70 -19.77 11.32
N ASP A 68 14.02 -20.95 11.85
CA ASP A 68 13.16 -22.15 11.78
C ASP A 68 12.78 -22.59 10.36
N LYS A 69 13.55 -22.18 9.33
CA LYS A 69 13.24 -22.44 7.92
C LYS A 69 11.83 -21.95 7.54
N ASN A 70 11.43 -20.80 8.09
CA ASN A 70 10.15 -20.18 7.79
C ASN A 70 10.36 -18.88 6.99
N PRO A 71 9.96 -18.82 5.70
CA PRO A 71 10.11 -17.64 4.85
C PRO A 71 9.32 -16.43 5.40
N ASP A 72 8.30 -16.65 6.22
CA ASP A 72 7.51 -15.56 6.84
C ASP A 72 8.22 -14.95 8.05
N ARG A 73 9.24 -15.64 8.59
CA ARG A 73 10.06 -15.16 9.71
C ARG A 73 11.39 -14.70 9.14
N LYS A 74 11.43 -13.54 8.47
CA LYS A 74 12.69 -12.98 7.96
C LYS A 74 13.47 -12.24 9.07
N LYS A 75 14.79 -12.33 9.02
CA LYS A 75 15.72 -11.44 9.73
C LYS A 75 16.67 -10.81 8.72
N LEU A 76 16.78 -9.48 8.75
CA LEU A 76 17.69 -8.71 7.92
C LEU A 76 18.96 -8.41 8.72
N TYR A 77 20.12 -8.61 8.10
CA TYR A 77 21.41 -8.16 8.63
C TYR A 77 21.90 -7.03 7.73
N SER A 78 22.24 -5.90 8.34
CA SER A 78 22.59 -4.71 7.60
C SER A 78 23.66 -3.88 8.30
N THR A 79 24.44 -3.18 7.50
CA THR A 79 25.49 -2.28 7.95
C THR A 79 25.00 -0.83 7.89
N PRO A 80 24.93 -0.10 9.03
CA PRO A 80 24.49 1.28 9.06
C PRO A 80 25.39 2.20 8.22
N VAL A 81 24.77 3.15 7.49
CA VAL A 81 25.49 4.18 6.75
C VAL A 81 25.19 5.54 7.36
N ALA A 82 26.24 6.31 7.66
CA ALA A 82 26.10 7.68 8.13
C ALA A 82 25.59 8.57 6.99
N VAL A 83 24.41 9.17 7.16
CA VAL A 83 23.78 10.04 6.17
C VAL A 83 23.98 11.50 6.54
N ASP A 84 24.61 12.26 5.64
CA ASP A 84 24.87 13.68 5.84
C ASP A 84 23.80 14.55 5.16
N PHE A 85 22.84 15.01 5.95
CA PHE A 85 21.78 15.93 5.52
C PHE A 85 22.20 17.41 5.51
N SER A 86 23.44 17.75 5.90
CA SER A 86 23.94 19.14 5.85
C SER A 86 24.32 19.57 4.43
N LYS A 87 24.56 18.61 3.55
CA LYS A 87 24.92 18.82 2.15
C LYS A 87 23.69 18.83 1.25
N ARG A 88 23.87 19.35 0.02
CA ARG A 88 22.86 19.22 -1.04
C ARG A 88 22.56 17.74 -1.27
N ILE A 89 21.29 17.36 -1.15
CA ILE A 89 20.81 16.00 -1.43
C ILE A 89 21.08 15.68 -2.90
N LYS A 90 21.95 14.69 -3.14
CA LYS A 90 22.25 14.18 -4.48
C LYS A 90 21.19 13.18 -4.91
N ARG A 91 20.86 13.14 -6.20
CA ARG A 91 19.93 12.16 -6.79
C ARG A 91 20.42 10.73 -6.47
N HIS A 92 19.49 9.87 -6.05
CA HIS A 92 19.76 8.46 -5.68
C HIS A 92 20.85 8.28 -4.61
N SER A 93 21.06 9.27 -3.74
CA SER A 93 21.87 9.12 -2.52
C SER A 93 21.04 8.53 -1.36
N GLU A 94 21.73 8.16 -0.29
CA GLU A 94 21.13 7.69 0.96
C GLU A 94 20.18 8.74 1.55
N ALA A 95 20.59 10.01 1.53
CA ALA A 95 19.77 11.14 1.98
C ALA A 95 18.52 11.30 1.10
N TYR A 96 18.65 11.05 -0.20
CA TYR A 96 17.55 11.11 -1.16
C TYR A 96 16.48 10.06 -0.84
N TYR A 97 16.85 8.79 -0.68
CA TYR A 97 15.88 7.73 -0.40
C TYR A 97 15.31 7.83 1.02
N SER A 98 16.09 8.33 1.97
CA SER A 98 15.60 8.63 3.33
C SER A 98 14.48 9.67 3.32
N VAL A 99 14.69 10.81 2.65
CA VAL A 99 13.66 11.86 2.52
C VAL A 99 12.46 11.34 1.73
N TYR A 100 12.69 10.62 0.64
CA TYR A 100 11.61 10.06 -0.19
C TYR A 100 10.73 9.08 0.59
N THR A 101 11.35 8.18 1.35
CA THR A 101 10.64 7.19 2.19
C THR A 101 9.83 7.88 3.27
N ALA A 102 10.46 8.78 4.04
CA ALA A 102 9.78 9.50 5.11
C ALA A 102 8.58 10.31 4.58
N TYR A 103 8.76 10.98 3.44
CA TYR A 103 7.71 11.78 2.81
C TYR A 103 6.50 10.93 2.41
N ASN A 104 6.71 9.79 1.75
CA ASN A 104 5.61 8.95 1.30
C ASN A 104 4.92 8.21 2.46
N ILE A 105 5.66 7.81 3.50
CA ILE A 105 5.07 7.26 4.74
C ILE A 105 4.13 8.30 5.39
N ASP A 106 4.62 9.52 5.60
CA ASP A 106 3.85 10.59 6.22
C ASP A 106 2.59 10.95 5.40
N LYS A 107 2.74 11.00 4.06
CA LYS A 107 1.63 11.19 3.13
C LYS A 107 0.59 10.08 3.22
N ALA A 108 1.01 8.81 3.25
CA ALA A 108 0.10 7.66 3.32
C ALA A 108 -0.66 7.62 4.65
N ILE A 109 0.03 7.82 5.77
CA ILE A 109 -0.61 7.84 7.09
C ILE A 109 -1.64 8.98 7.17
N LYS A 110 -1.31 10.18 6.68
CA LYS A 110 -2.26 11.30 6.61
C LYS A 110 -3.47 10.98 5.74
N TYR A 111 -3.27 10.29 4.62
CA TYR A 111 -4.36 9.82 3.77
C TYR A 111 -5.30 8.86 4.53
N TYR A 112 -4.75 7.82 5.17
CA TYR A 112 -5.55 6.87 5.95
C TYR A 112 -6.25 7.50 7.15
N ASN A 113 -5.58 8.39 7.89
CA ASN A 113 -6.20 9.12 9.00
C ASN A 113 -7.38 9.96 8.54
N LYS A 114 -7.24 10.70 7.42
CA LYS A 114 -8.35 11.46 6.86
C LYS A 114 -9.49 10.54 6.40
N LEU A 115 -9.14 9.45 5.71
CA LEU A 115 -10.07 8.50 5.11
C LEU A 115 -10.94 7.79 6.15
N PHE A 116 -10.34 7.42 7.28
CA PHE A 116 -11.00 6.74 8.40
C PHE A 116 -11.33 7.68 9.57
N GLU A 117 -11.44 8.98 9.32
CA GLU A 117 -11.88 9.99 10.31
C GLU A 117 -11.12 9.92 11.64
N ASN A 118 -9.80 9.72 11.57
CA ASN A 118 -8.87 9.57 12.68
C ASN A 118 -9.19 8.39 13.63
N LYS A 119 -9.94 7.37 13.18
CA LYS A 119 -10.18 6.15 13.98
C LYS A 119 -8.96 5.23 14.06
N ILE A 120 -7.99 5.41 13.16
CA ILE A 120 -6.73 4.66 13.16
C ILE A 120 -5.70 5.46 13.96
N ASP A 121 -5.19 4.87 15.04
CA ASP A 121 -4.04 5.41 15.76
C ASP A 121 -2.76 4.69 15.35
N PHE A 122 -2.09 5.22 14.33
CA PHE A 122 -0.81 4.71 13.86
C PHE A 122 0.32 4.82 14.91
N ASN A 123 0.21 5.74 15.88
CA ASN A 123 1.24 5.91 16.89
C ASN A 123 1.18 4.80 17.94
N SER A 124 -0.01 4.24 18.22
CA SER A 124 -0.15 3.07 19.11
C SER A 124 0.64 1.84 18.63
N GLN A 125 1.03 1.78 17.35
CA GLN A 125 1.85 0.72 16.78
C GLN A 125 3.33 1.12 16.79
N GLU A 126 3.90 1.26 17.99
CA GLU A 126 5.24 1.83 18.22
C GLU A 126 6.36 1.14 17.41
N ASP A 127 6.30 -0.18 17.27
CA ASP A 127 7.30 -0.97 16.52
C ASP A 127 7.44 -0.55 15.04
N TYR A 128 6.41 0.08 14.46
CA TYR A 128 6.43 0.56 13.07
C TYR A 128 6.82 2.04 12.95
N ARG A 129 7.22 2.70 14.03
CA ARG A 129 7.68 4.11 14.01
C ARG A 129 9.19 4.23 13.84
N GLU A 130 9.91 3.13 13.94
CA GLU A 130 11.34 3.03 13.68
C GLU A 130 11.55 2.47 12.28
N ILE A 131 12.01 3.31 11.35
CA ILE A 131 12.07 2.98 9.92
C ILE A 131 13.51 2.69 9.51
N SER A 132 13.70 1.59 8.79
CA SER A 132 14.96 1.24 8.13
C SER A 132 14.80 1.34 6.62
N VAL A 133 15.68 2.10 5.98
CA VAL A 133 15.82 2.16 4.52
C VAL A 133 17.11 1.42 4.17
N LEU A 134 17.00 0.40 3.34
CA LEU A 134 18.10 -0.48 3.00
C LEU A 134 18.39 -0.40 1.50
N TYR A 135 19.67 -0.29 1.15
CA TYR A 135 20.09 -0.73 -0.18
C TYR A 135 20.21 -2.25 -0.21
N GLY A 136 19.52 -2.90 -1.15
CA GLY A 136 19.54 -4.36 -1.25
C GLY A 136 19.09 -4.90 -2.59
N ASP A 137 19.29 -6.20 -2.77
CA ASP A 137 19.02 -6.98 -3.98
C ASP A 137 17.64 -7.65 -3.97
N ILE A 138 16.84 -7.48 -2.91
CA ILE A 138 15.55 -8.16 -2.75
C ILE A 138 14.40 -7.20 -2.37
N PRO A 139 14.03 -6.27 -3.27
CA PRO A 139 13.02 -5.25 -2.97
C PRO A 139 11.62 -5.83 -2.65
N LEU A 140 11.33 -7.04 -3.13
CA LEU A 140 10.08 -7.78 -2.86
C LEU A 140 9.88 -8.18 -1.38
N LEU A 141 10.92 -8.08 -0.54
CA LEU A 141 10.85 -8.36 0.90
C LEU A 141 10.81 -7.09 1.75
N THR A 142 10.30 -5.98 1.22
CA THR A 142 9.97 -4.81 2.01
C THR A 142 8.89 -5.12 3.08
N SER A 143 8.81 -4.30 4.12
CA SER A 143 7.79 -4.37 5.18
C SER A 143 7.44 -2.96 5.68
N PRO A 144 6.43 -2.80 6.55
CA PRO A 144 6.06 -1.49 7.07
C PRO A 144 7.10 -0.78 7.94
N LYS A 145 8.20 -1.45 8.28
CA LYS A 145 9.35 -0.86 8.99
C LYS A 145 10.67 -0.95 8.22
N GLU A 146 10.77 -1.77 7.17
CA GLU A 146 12.01 -2.04 6.45
C GLU A 146 11.77 -1.91 4.94
N PHE A 147 12.31 -0.85 4.33
CA PHE A 147 12.17 -0.57 2.90
C PHE A 147 13.45 -0.95 2.17
N ILE A 148 13.40 -2.00 1.36
CA ILE A 148 14.54 -2.48 0.58
C ILE A 148 14.46 -1.87 -0.82
N ILE A 149 15.42 -1.01 -1.13
CA ILE A 149 15.49 -0.26 -2.39
C ILE A 149 16.71 -0.74 -3.16
N GLN A 150 16.53 -1.05 -4.44
CA GLN A 150 17.66 -1.37 -5.30
C GLN A 150 18.52 -0.11 -5.53
N PRO A 151 19.86 -0.18 -5.42
CA PRO A 151 20.73 0.95 -5.69
C PRO A 151 20.47 1.58 -7.06
N GLY A 152 20.26 2.89 -7.10
CA GLY A 152 19.93 3.62 -8.34
C GLY A 152 18.50 3.42 -8.86
N GLY A 153 17.69 2.62 -8.16
CA GLY A 153 16.30 2.35 -8.51
C GLY A 153 15.38 3.56 -8.33
N GLN A 154 14.19 3.49 -8.92
CA GLN A 154 13.18 4.55 -8.91
C GLN A 154 11.91 4.04 -8.24
N PRO A 155 11.92 3.83 -6.91
CA PRO A 155 10.85 3.14 -6.24
C PRO A 155 9.50 3.85 -6.45
N SER A 156 8.46 3.07 -6.72
CA SER A 156 7.12 3.60 -6.93
C SER A 156 6.57 4.09 -5.59
N PRO A 157 5.84 5.22 -5.53
CA PRO A 157 5.16 5.65 -4.30
C PRO A 157 4.20 4.57 -3.77
N SER A 158 3.66 3.74 -4.67
CA SER A 158 2.77 2.63 -4.35
C SER A 158 3.39 1.64 -3.37
N LEU A 159 4.71 1.45 -3.37
CA LEU A 159 5.42 0.63 -2.37
C LEU A 159 5.13 1.12 -0.95
N PHE A 160 5.42 2.39 -0.67
CA PHE A 160 5.22 2.97 0.66
C PHE A 160 3.75 3.01 1.05
N TYR A 161 2.86 3.27 0.08
CA TYR A 161 1.42 3.32 0.33
C TYR A 161 0.84 1.95 0.66
N HIS A 162 1.34 0.90 0.02
CA HIS A 162 0.98 -0.49 0.28
C HIS A 162 1.38 -0.90 1.70
N GLU A 163 2.64 -0.65 2.08
CA GLU A 163 3.14 -0.98 3.40
C GLU A 163 2.45 -0.22 4.53
N MET A 164 2.15 1.07 4.32
CA MET A 164 1.35 1.83 5.29
C MET A 164 -0.12 1.37 5.29
N GLY A 165 -0.61 0.85 4.17
CA GLY A 165 -1.88 0.13 4.09
C GLY A 165 -1.91 -1.10 4.98
N HIS A 166 -0.84 -1.89 5.05
CA HIS A 166 -0.78 -3.03 5.98
C HIS A 166 -0.95 -2.59 7.43
N ARG A 167 -0.24 -1.53 7.86
CA ARG A 167 -0.41 -0.97 9.21
C ARG A 167 -1.84 -0.53 9.49
N ALA A 168 -2.46 0.16 8.53
CA ALA A 168 -3.84 0.60 8.63
C ALA A 168 -4.78 -0.61 8.81
N PHE A 169 -4.66 -1.63 7.96
CA PHE A 169 -5.54 -2.79 7.99
C PHE A 169 -5.29 -3.72 9.18
N TRP A 170 -4.06 -3.85 9.67
CA TRP A 170 -3.79 -4.52 10.95
C TRP A 170 -4.44 -3.78 12.10
N TYR A 171 -4.41 -2.44 12.12
CA TYR A 171 -5.14 -1.68 13.14
C TYR A 171 -6.66 -1.90 13.03
N LEU A 172 -7.22 -1.84 11.82
CA LEU A 172 -8.64 -2.12 11.58
C LEU A 172 -9.03 -3.52 12.08
N GLN A 173 -8.19 -4.53 11.82
CA GLN A 173 -8.43 -5.89 12.26
C GLN A 173 -8.26 -6.06 13.78
N ASP A 174 -7.14 -5.61 14.33
CA ASP A 174 -6.74 -5.98 15.70
C ASP A 174 -7.31 -5.03 16.76
N ARG A 175 -7.62 -3.77 16.39
CA ARG A 175 -8.13 -2.75 17.32
C ARG A 175 -9.58 -2.38 17.05
N LEU A 176 -10.01 -2.33 15.78
CA LEU A 176 -11.43 -2.13 15.44
C LEU A 176 -12.18 -3.45 15.20
N ASN A 177 -11.51 -4.59 15.38
CA ASN A 177 -12.07 -5.93 15.33
C ASN A 177 -12.75 -6.27 13.99
N ILE A 178 -12.36 -5.65 12.87
CA ILE A 178 -12.93 -5.99 11.56
C ILE A 178 -12.51 -7.43 11.20
N LYS A 179 -13.49 -8.32 10.97
CA LYS A 179 -13.32 -9.77 10.84
C LYS A 179 -12.69 -10.22 9.50
N PHE A 180 -11.59 -9.61 9.06
CA PHE A 180 -10.93 -9.96 7.80
C PHE A 180 -10.41 -11.40 7.76
N GLY A 181 -10.13 -12.01 8.91
CA GLY A 181 -9.60 -13.38 9.00
C GLY A 181 -8.14 -13.50 8.55
N GLY A 182 -7.35 -12.45 8.71
CA GLY A 182 -5.96 -12.36 8.24
C GLY A 182 -5.82 -11.66 6.88
N LEU A 183 -4.70 -11.93 6.20
CA LEU A 183 -4.35 -11.35 4.89
C LEU A 183 -5.10 -12.03 3.74
N THR A 184 -6.43 -12.02 3.76
CA THR A 184 -7.28 -12.63 2.73
C THR A 184 -7.30 -11.81 1.44
N TYR A 185 -7.79 -12.37 0.33
CA TYR A 185 -7.92 -11.60 -0.92
C TYR A 185 -8.87 -10.39 -0.76
N ILE A 186 -9.85 -10.41 0.15
CA ILE A 186 -10.66 -9.24 0.49
C ILE A 186 -9.82 -8.18 1.21
N HIS A 187 -9.07 -8.57 2.24
CA HIS A 187 -8.15 -7.68 2.95
C HIS A 187 -7.17 -7.02 1.97
N MET A 188 -6.47 -7.85 1.20
CA MET A 188 -5.47 -7.38 0.25
C MET A 188 -6.07 -6.54 -0.86
N GLY A 189 -7.25 -6.91 -1.38
CA GLY A 189 -7.91 -6.14 -2.44
C GLY A 189 -8.39 -4.76 -1.99
N LEU A 190 -8.87 -4.62 -0.75
CA LEU A 190 -9.25 -3.31 -0.19
C LEU A 190 -8.01 -2.44 0.10
N LEU A 191 -6.94 -3.04 0.64
CA LEU A 191 -5.67 -2.37 0.87
C LEU A 191 -5.06 -1.88 -0.45
N GLU A 192 -5.03 -2.75 -1.46
CA GLU A 192 -4.55 -2.41 -2.79
C GLU A 192 -5.41 -1.35 -3.46
N TYR A 193 -6.73 -1.37 -3.27
CA TYR A 193 -7.62 -0.31 -3.77
C TYR A 193 -7.18 1.07 -3.26
N PHE A 194 -6.93 1.20 -1.96
CA PHE A 194 -6.45 2.47 -1.41
C PHE A 194 -5.03 2.82 -1.85
N THR A 195 -4.18 1.80 -2.07
CA THR A 195 -2.85 1.99 -2.65
C THR A 195 -2.94 2.61 -4.05
N VAL A 196 -3.72 2.03 -4.96
CA VAL A 196 -3.89 2.56 -6.33
C VAL A 196 -4.65 3.88 -6.34
N SER A 197 -5.60 4.08 -5.42
CA SER A 197 -6.36 5.32 -5.32
C SER A 197 -5.50 6.49 -4.84
N LEU A 198 -4.66 6.27 -3.83
CA LEU A 198 -3.69 7.26 -3.34
C LEU A 198 -2.59 7.54 -4.36
N ASN A 199 -2.10 6.50 -5.06
CA ASN A 199 -1.11 6.65 -6.12
C ASN A 199 -1.67 7.35 -7.37
N ASN A 200 -3.00 7.35 -7.52
CA ASN A 200 -3.70 7.78 -8.74
C ASN A 200 -3.16 7.07 -9.99
N SER A 201 -2.85 5.79 -9.83
CA SER A 201 -2.36 4.88 -10.85
C SER A 201 -2.89 3.49 -10.54
N PRO A 202 -3.33 2.71 -11.54
CA PRO A 202 -3.84 1.37 -11.32
C PRO A 202 -2.75 0.36 -10.92
N VAL A 203 -1.49 0.75 -10.93
CA VAL A 203 -0.36 -0.17 -10.77
C VAL A 203 0.16 -0.14 -9.34
N VAL A 204 0.38 -1.32 -8.77
CA VAL A 204 1.05 -1.51 -7.48
C VAL A 204 2.39 -2.21 -7.70
N GLY A 205 3.45 -1.55 -7.25
CA GLY A 205 4.76 -2.18 -7.10
C GLY A 205 5.54 -2.47 -8.38
N GLU A 206 5.40 -1.60 -9.38
CA GLU A 206 6.09 -1.73 -10.66
C GLU A 206 7.63 -1.69 -10.59
N ASP A 207 8.17 -1.29 -9.46
CA ASP A 207 9.60 -1.14 -9.20
C ASP A 207 10.24 -2.34 -8.50
N PHE A 208 9.45 -3.21 -7.85
CA PHE A 208 9.99 -4.27 -6.98
C PHE A 208 9.65 -5.70 -7.42
N VAL A 209 8.78 -5.86 -8.42
CA VAL A 209 8.49 -7.17 -9.02
C VAL A 209 8.70 -7.17 -10.53
N PRO A 210 9.04 -8.35 -11.11
CA PRO A 210 9.02 -8.57 -12.55
C PRO A 210 7.73 -8.08 -13.22
N SER A 211 7.82 -7.63 -14.48
CA SER A 211 6.67 -7.05 -15.21
C SER A 211 5.44 -7.97 -15.29
N ASN A 212 5.63 -9.29 -15.27
CA ASN A 212 4.57 -10.30 -15.28
C ASN A 212 3.95 -10.59 -13.89
N LEU A 213 4.55 -10.05 -12.84
CA LEU A 213 4.09 -10.10 -11.44
C LEU A 213 3.55 -8.75 -10.97
N ILE A 214 3.72 -7.68 -11.76
CA ILE A 214 3.12 -6.38 -11.52
C ILE A 214 1.60 -6.54 -11.36
N ARG A 215 1.09 -5.92 -10.30
CA ARG A 215 -0.34 -5.91 -10.01
C ARG A 215 -0.96 -4.66 -10.60
N ASP A 216 -1.91 -4.85 -11.51
CA ASP A 216 -2.47 -3.78 -12.34
C ASP A 216 -4.00 -3.84 -12.33
N ALA A 217 -4.62 -2.93 -11.58
CA ALA A 217 -6.05 -2.82 -11.38
C ALA A 217 -6.82 -2.34 -12.62
N SER A 218 -6.13 -1.91 -13.69
CA SER A 218 -6.77 -1.61 -14.97
C SER A 218 -7.17 -2.87 -15.72
N ARG A 219 -6.54 -4.01 -15.41
CA ARG A 219 -6.85 -5.31 -15.99
C ARG A 219 -8.00 -5.95 -15.22
N LEU A 220 -8.92 -6.55 -15.96
CA LEU A 220 -10.01 -7.31 -15.36
C LEU A 220 -9.45 -8.62 -14.78
N CYS A 221 -9.53 -8.79 -13.47
CA CYS A 221 -9.30 -10.07 -12.80
C CYS A 221 -10.66 -10.67 -12.43
N GLN A 222 -11.00 -11.81 -13.03
CA GLN A 222 -12.32 -12.44 -12.88
C GLN A 222 -12.46 -13.21 -11.55
N TYR A 223 -13.71 -13.34 -11.12
CA TYR A 223 -14.16 -14.27 -10.09
C TYR A 223 -14.96 -15.41 -10.76
N PRO A 224 -14.75 -16.69 -10.37
CA PRO A 224 -13.75 -17.19 -9.44
C PRO A 224 -12.31 -16.98 -9.95
N ALA A 225 -11.34 -17.06 -9.05
CA ALA A 225 -9.94 -16.78 -9.37
C ALA A 225 -9.36 -17.79 -10.36
N ALA A 226 -8.73 -17.31 -11.43
CA ALA A 226 -8.01 -18.15 -12.39
C ALA A 226 -6.71 -18.74 -11.79
N ASP A 227 -6.26 -19.88 -12.31
CA ASP A 227 -5.05 -20.61 -11.88
C ASP A 227 -3.78 -19.72 -11.81
N SER A 228 -3.71 -18.70 -12.66
CA SER A 228 -2.60 -17.74 -12.65
C SER A 228 -2.49 -16.91 -11.36
N LEU A 229 -3.52 -16.89 -10.52
CA LEU A 229 -3.58 -16.15 -9.25
C LEU A 229 -3.20 -17.00 -8.02
N TYR A 230 -2.82 -18.26 -8.24
CA TYR A 230 -2.34 -19.13 -7.17
C TYR A 230 -0.84 -18.99 -6.94
N ILE A 231 -0.40 -19.34 -5.74
CA ILE A 231 0.98 -19.12 -5.28
C ILE A 231 2.02 -19.88 -6.12
N GLY A 232 1.66 -21.04 -6.71
CA GLY A 232 2.55 -21.75 -7.63
C GLY A 232 2.95 -20.89 -8.84
N SER A 233 1.97 -20.23 -9.46
CA SER A 233 2.21 -19.34 -10.59
C SER A 233 3.08 -18.14 -10.22
N PHE A 234 2.99 -17.65 -8.98
CA PHE A 234 3.89 -16.61 -8.49
C PHE A 234 5.34 -17.08 -8.50
N PHE A 235 5.63 -18.26 -7.93
CA PHE A 235 6.99 -18.79 -7.88
C PHE A 235 7.54 -19.17 -9.25
N ASP A 236 6.71 -19.68 -10.17
CA ASP A 236 7.16 -19.96 -11.55
C ASP A 236 7.64 -18.69 -12.26
N LYS A 237 6.89 -17.59 -12.11
CA LYS A 237 7.27 -16.29 -12.69
C LYS A 237 8.51 -15.71 -12.02
N LEU A 238 8.62 -15.84 -10.69
CA LEU A 238 9.78 -15.39 -9.94
C LEU A 238 11.05 -16.12 -10.41
N LYS A 239 10.97 -17.45 -10.59
CA LYS A 239 12.05 -18.29 -11.13
C LYS A 239 12.48 -17.88 -12.52
N ALA A 240 11.50 -17.63 -13.40
CA ALA A 240 11.78 -17.25 -14.77
C ALA A 240 12.53 -15.91 -14.88
N PHE A 241 12.26 -14.98 -13.96
CA PHE A 241 12.87 -13.65 -13.98
C PHE A 241 14.26 -13.63 -13.32
N TYR A 242 14.39 -14.19 -12.12
CA TYR A 242 15.63 -14.12 -11.34
C TYR A 242 16.60 -15.28 -11.64
N LYS A 243 16.65 -15.75 -12.88
CA LYS A 243 17.37 -16.98 -13.25
C LYS A 243 18.84 -16.94 -12.80
N SER A 244 19.53 -15.84 -13.07
CA SER A 244 20.94 -15.64 -12.68
C SER A 244 21.15 -15.58 -11.17
N GLU A 245 20.26 -14.90 -10.45
CA GLU A 245 20.33 -14.73 -9.00
C GLU A 245 20.08 -16.04 -8.29
N LEU A 246 19.21 -16.89 -8.84
CA LEU A 246 18.93 -18.23 -8.33
C LEU A 246 20.09 -19.22 -8.52
N GLU A 247 21.01 -18.97 -9.46
CA GLU A 247 22.23 -19.78 -9.62
C GLU A 247 23.24 -19.56 -8.47
N ASN A 248 23.10 -18.47 -7.72
CA ASN A 248 23.95 -18.13 -6.58
C ASN A 248 23.22 -18.35 -5.24
N GLU A 249 23.56 -19.41 -4.51
CA GLU A 249 22.95 -19.74 -3.20
C GLU A 249 23.15 -18.67 -2.11
N HIS A 250 24.15 -17.80 -2.26
CA HIS A 250 24.39 -16.71 -1.32
C HIS A 250 23.53 -15.47 -1.59
N ASN A 251 22.93 -15.37 -2.78
CA ASN A 251 22.04 -14.27 -3.13
C ASN A 251 20.75 -14.31 -2.27
N ASN A 252 20.25 -13.15 -1.87
CA ASN A 252 19.09 -13.09 -0.97
C ASN A 252 17.80 -13.57 -1.66
N ILE A 253 17.64 -13.34 -2.96
CA ILE A 253 16.52 -13.87 -3.77
C ILE A 253 16.57 -15.39 -3.81
N SER A 254 17.74 -15.98 -4.01
CA SER A 254 17.94 -17.43 -3.99
C SER A 254 17.51 -18.05 -2.67
N LYS A 255 18.00 -17.50 -1.55
CA LYS A 255 17.62 -17.96 -0.20
C LYS A 255 16.11 -17.92 0.03
N TYR A 256 15.46 -16.82 -0.36
CA TYR A 256 14.01 -16.68 -0.23
C TYR A 256 13.25 -17.67 -1.12
N TYR A 257 13.63 -17.77 -2.39
CA TYR A 257 12.95 -18.58 -3.38
C TYR A 257 12.96 -20.06 -3.00
N TYR A 258 14.14 -20.66 -2.80
CA TYR A 258 14.25 -22.10 -2.56
C TYR A 258 13.58 -22.51 -1.25
N LEU A 259 13.68 -21.68 -0.21
CA LEU A 259 12.99 -21.93 1.04
C LEU A 259 11.47 -21.88 0.87
N SER A 260 10.97 -20.85 0.18
CA SER A 260 9.54 -20.67 -0.03
C SER A 260 8.94 -21.79 -0.88
N VAL A 261 9.63 -22.19 -1.95
CA VAL A 261 9.18 -23.32 -2.78
C VAL A 261 9.14 -24.60 -1.96
N SER A 262 10.20 -24.92 -1.21
CA SER A 262 10.23 -26.11 -0.36
C SER A 262 9.09 -26.15 0.66
N ARG A 263 8.76 -25.00 1.26
CA ARG A 263 7.69 -24.91 2.27
C ARG A 263 6.29 -24.95 1.66
N TYR A 264 6.09 -24.25 0.55
CA TYR A 264 4.75 -24.01 0.00
C TYR A 264 4.35 -24.98 -1.11
N GLN A 265 5.23 -25.89 -1.55
CA GLN A 265 4.99 -26.79 -2.70
C GLN A 265 3.64 -27.51 -2.66
N LYS A 266 3.22 -28.01 -1.49
CA LYS A 266 1.95 -28.73 -1.31
C LYS A 266 0.71 -27.85 -1.50
N TYR A 267 0.89 -26.53 -1.49
CA TYR A 267 -0.16 -25.52 -1.52
C TYR A 267 -0.26 -24.77 -2.85
N PHE A 268 0.63 -25.07 -3.80
CA PHE A 268 0.80 -24.30 -5.02
C PHE A 268 -0.47 -24.15 -5.87
N ALA A 269 -1.32 -25.17 -5.90
CA ALA A 269 -2.51 -25.22 -6.74
C ALA A 269 -3.82 -24.90 -6.01
N ASN A 270 -3.79 -24.76 -4.68
CA ASN A 270 -5.02 -24.59 -3.88
C ASN A 270 -4.98 -23.37 -2.94
N VAL A 271 -3.86 -22.66 -2.85
CA VAL A 271 -3.75 -21.40 -2.11
C VAL A 271 -3.55 -20.23 -3.06
N LEU A 272 -4.46 -19.27 -2.97
CA LEU A 272 -4.37 -18.00 -3.68
C LEU A 272 -3.16 -17.20 -3.20
N ASP A 273 -2.43 -16.59 -4.13
CA ASP A 273 -1.57 -15.47 -3.81
C ASP A 273 -2.49 -14.28 -3.48
N ASN A 274 -2.65 -13.98 -2.19
CA ASN A 274 -3.61 -12.96 -1.75
C ASN A 274 -3.32 -11.57 -2.31
N HIS A 275 -2.08 -11.22 -2.64
CA HIS A 275 -1.78 -9.94 -3.29
C HIS A 275 -2.38 -9.94 -4.70
N ARG A 276 -2.07 -10.96 -5.50
CA ARG A 276 -2.55 -11.04 -6.88
C ARG A 276 -4.04 -11.33 -6.97
N ALA A 277 -4.59 -12.18 -6.10
CA ALA A 277 -6.02 -12.44 -6.00
C ALA A 277 -6.80 -11.23 -5.47
N GLY A 278 -6.16 -10.37 -4.66
CA GLY A 278 -6.71 -9.09 -4.23
C GLY A 278 -7.16 -8.22 -5.41
N LEU A 279 -6.51 -8.33 -6.57
CA LEU A 279 -6.88 -7.61 -7.79
C LEU A 279 -8.30 -7.90 -8.29
N ILE A 280 -8.92 -9.01 -7.90
CA ILE A 280 -10.33 -9.27 -8.20
C ILE A 280 -11.20 -8.16 -7.57
N ILE A 281 -10.92 -7.79 -6.32
CA ILE A 281 -11.58 -6.68 -5.64
C ILE A 281 -11.01 -5.33 -6.10
N THR A 282 -9.68 -5.17 -6.13
CA THR A 282 -9.01 -3.91 -6.51
C THR A 282 -9.47 -3.42 -7.87
N SER A 283 -9.46 -4.28 -8.89
CA SER A 283 -9.86 -3.92 -10.25
C SER A 283 -11.34 -3.55 -10.35
N THR A 284 -12.21 -4.24 -9.59
CA THR A 284 -13.64 -3.93 -9.50
C THR A 284 -13.84 -2.52 -8.93
N LEU A 285 -13.22 -2.24 -7.78
CA LEU A 285 -13.33 -0.93 -7.13
C LEU A 285 -12.66 0.18 -7.94
N TRP A 286 -11.56 -0.12 -8.65
CA TRP A 286 -10.92 0.81 -9.56
C TRP A 286 -11.85 1.24 -10.71
N ARG A 287 -12.58 0.31 -11.33
CA ARG A 287 -13.55 0.64 -12.39
C ARG A 287 -14.76 1.42 -11.85
N ILE A 288 -15.21 1.12 -10.63
CA ILE A 288 -16.22 1.95 -9.93
C ILE A 288 -15.68 3.37 -9.73
N ARG A 289 -14.45 3.51 -9.23
CA ARG A 289 -13.76 4.80 -9.06
C ARG A 289 -13.64 5.60 -10.36
N GLN A 290 -13.35 4.96 -11.48
CA GLN A 290 -13.28 5.65 -12.78
C GLN A 290 -14.62 6.29 -13.19
N LYS A 291 -15.74 5.72 -12.74
CA LYS A 291 -17.09 6.23 -13.05
C LYS A 291 -17.60 7.25 -12.03
N LEU A 292 -17.30 7.03 -10.76
CA LEU A 292 -17.85 7.82 -9.65
C LEU A 292 -16.92 8.93 -9.16
N GLY A 293 -15.64 8.86 -9.52
CA GLY A 293 -14.59 9.74 -9.03
C GLY A 293 -13.93 9.22 -7.74
N LYS A 294 -12.68 9.65 -7.53
CA LYS A 294 -11.82 9.24 -6.41
C LYS A 294 -12.48 9.46 -5.05
N ASP A 295 -12.85 10.71 -4.75
CA ASP A 295 -13.25 11.08 -3.39
C ASP A 295 -14.57 10.40 -2.96
N LYS A 296 -15.49 10.22 -3.91
CA LYS A 296 -16.75 9.51 -3.68
C LYS A 296 -16.49 8.02 -3.39
N THR A 297 -15.73 7.34 -4.25
CA THR A 297 -15.46 5.91 -4.06
C THR A 297 -14.59 5.62 -2.85
N ASP A 298 -13.55 6.44 -2.59
CA ASP A 298 -12.72 6.29 -1.39
C ASP A 298 -13.55 6.37 -0.11
N ARG A 299 -14.42 7.39 0.00
CA ARG A 299 -15.33 7.55 1.14
C ARG A 299 -16.31 6.38 1.24
N LEU A 300 -16.90 5.97 0.12
CA LEU A 300 -17.83 4.84 0.08
C LEU A 300 -17.17 3.55 0.61
N VAL A 301 -15.97 3.22 0.11
CA VAL A 301 -15.25 2.01 0.50
C VAL A 301 -14.81 2.07 1.97
N ALA A 302 -14.27 3.20 2.43
CA ALA A 302 -13.83 3.35 3.82
C ALA A 302 -14.98 3.22 4.83
N GLN A 303 -16.13 3.85 4.54
CA GLN A 303 -17.31 3.75 5.39
C GLN A 303 -17.92 2.35 5.35
N THR A 304 -17.87 1.68 4.18
CA THR A 304 -18.25 0.27 4.08
C THR A 304 -17.37 -0.60 4.97
N ILE A 305 -16.05 -0.40 4.97
CA ILE A 305 -15.10 -1.16 5.80
C ILE A 305 -15.45 -1.04 7.28
N LEU A 306 -15.73 0.18 7.76
CA LEU A 306 -16.13 0.41 9.15
C LEU A 306 -17.44 -0.29 9.53
N GLY A 307 -18.32 -0.55 8.56
CA GLY A 307 -19.58 -1.27 8.73
C GLY A 307 -19.50 -2.79 8.50
N LEU A 308 -18.38 -3.33 8.02
CA LEU A 308 -18.28 -4.72 7.54
C LEU A 308 -18.73 -5.76 8.56
N ASN A 309 -18.41 -5.57 9.84
CA ASN A 309 -18.84 -6.51 10.88
C ASN A 309 -20.37 -6.57 11.00
N SER A 310 -21.06 -5.43 10.87
CA SER A 310 -22.53 -5.40 10.92
C SER A 310 -23.17 -6.11 9.73
N PHE A 311 -22.50 -6.09 8.57
CA PHE A 311 -22.95 -6.83 7.39
C PHE A 311 -22.65 -8.31 7.58
N PHE A 312 -21.46 -8.68 8.01
CA PHE A 312 -21.07 -10.05 8.34
C PHE A 312 -22.04 -10.71 9.34
N ASP A 313 -22.38 -10.02 10.44
CA ASP A 313 -23.26 -10.58 11.49
C ASP A 313 -24.72 -10.77 10.99
N ARG A 314 -25.08 -10.18 9.85
CA ARG A 314 -26.42 -10.30 9.23
C ARG A 314 -26.39 -11.01 7.88
N ARG A 315 -25.30 -11.69 7.56
CA ARG A 315 -25.09 -12.39 6.29
C ARG A 315 -26.26 -13.30 5.90
N ASP A 316 -26.78 -14.06 6.85
CA ASP A 316 -27.91 -14.99 6.63
C ASP A 316 -29.21 -14.28 6.21
N GLN A 317 -29.30 -12.96 6.39
CA GLN A 317 -30.47 -12.17 6.03
C GLN A 317 -30.44 -11.73 4.56
N PHE A 318 -29.26 -11.65 3.94
CA PHE A 318 -29.11 -11.17 2.57
C PHE A 318 -28.44 -12.15 1.61
N TYR A 319 -27.55 -13.03 2.07
CA TYR A 319 -26.90 -14.01 1.22
C TYR A 319 -27.75 -15.27 1.11
N ARG A 320 -28.06 -15.67 -0.13
CA ARG A 320 -29.00 -16.76 -0.44
C ARG A 320 -28.33 -18.02 -1.00
N ALA A 321 -27.04 -17.95 -1.30
CA ALA A 321 -26.28 -19.10 -1.79
C ALA A 321 -25.84 -20.04 -0.64
N GLY A 322 -25.24 -21.18 -1.00
CA GLY A 322 -25.11 -22.39 -0.17
C GLY A 322 -24.63 -22.20 1.27
N LYS A 323 -25.06 -23.12 2.16
CA LYS A 323 -24.77 -23.13 3.59
C LYS A 323 -23.28 -23.05 3.95
N GLU A 324 -22.39 -23.54 3.09
CA GLU A 324 -20.95 -23.57 3.34
C GLU A 324 -20.31 -22.16 3.26
N GLU A 325 -20.62 -21.36 2.24
CA GLU A 325 -20.05 -20.00 2.11
C GLU A 325 -20.64 -19.03 3.13
N SER A 326 -21.92 -19.18 3.47
CA SER A 326 -22.56 -18.42 4.55
C SER A 326 -21.92 -18.69 5.91
N SER A 327 -21.39 -19.89 6.14
CA SER A 327 -20.71 -20.27 7.39
C SER A 327 -19.27 -19.77 7.54
N SER A 328 -18.71 -19.04 6.55
CA SER A 328 -17.34 -18.52 6.63
C SER A 328 -17.14 -17.63 7.88
N ALA A 329 -16.09 -17.88 8.65
CA ALA A 329 -15.80 -17.14 9.89
C ALA A 329 -15.15 -15.75 9.66
N LYS A 330 -15.11 -15.27 8.41
CA LYS A 330 -14.45 -14.03 7.98
C LYS A 330 -15.27 -13.27 6.94
N ILE A 331 -14.96 -11.98 6.74
CA ILE A 331 -15.52 -11.15 5.67
C ILE A 331 -15.24 -11.79 4.30
N GLU A 332 -16.27 -11.88 3.46
CA GLU A 332 -16.20 -12.34 2.07
C GLU A 332 -16.70 -11.27 1.08
N TRP A 333 -16.64 -11.57 -0.22
CA TRP A 333 -17.01 -10.61 -1.28
C TRP A 333 -18.47 -10.14 -1.18
N PHE A 334 -19.39 -10.99 -0.74
CA PHE A 334 -20.81 -10.64 -0.67
C PHE A 334 -21.09 -9.69 0.50
N ASP A 335 -20.32 -9.75 1.60
CA ASP A 335 -20.42 -8.80 2.71
C ASP A 335 -19.96 -7.42 2.25
N LEU A 336 -18.86 -7.37 1.49
CA LEU A 336 -18.36 -6.15 0.88
C LEU A 336 -19.36 -5.59 -0.14
N TYR A 337 -19.86 -6.42 -1.06
CA TYR A 337 -20.83 -6.00 -2.07
C TYR A 337 -22.10 -5.43 -1.43
N TYR A 338 -22.71 -6.18 -0.51
CA TYR A 338 -23.88 -5.73 0.22
C TYR A 338 -23.60 -4.44 0.99
N GLY A 339 -22.46 -4.38 1.66
CA GLY A 339 -22.02 -3.20 2.41
C GLY A 339 -21.86 -1.96 1.56
N LEU A 340 -21.29 -2.08 0.35
CA LEU A 340 -21.19 -0.97 -0.61
C LEU A 340 -22.58 -0.46 -1.01
N ILE A 341 -23.54 -1.36 -1.26
CA ILE A 341 -24.92 -0.98 -1.60
C ILE A 341 -25.61 -0.26 -0.44
N GLN A 342 -25.52 -0.78 0.80
CA GLN A 342 -26.16 -0.11 1.95
C GLN A 342 -25.48 1.21 2.30
N THR A 343 -24.16 1.27 2.18
CA THR A 343 -23.40 2.51 2.44
C THR A 343 -23.70 3.56 1.38
N ASP A 344 -23.89 3.16 0.11
CA ASP A 344 -24.34 4.06 -0.95
C ASP A 344 -25.75 4.60 -0.69
N LYS A 345 -26.67 3.78 -0.17
CA LYS A 345 -28.00 4.27 0.29
C LYS A 345 -27.86 5.33 1.38
N ALA A 346 -27.00 5.07 2.37
CA ALA A 346 -26.84 5.97 3.52
C ALA A 346 -26.12 7.28 3.17
N LEU A 347 -25.10 7.24 2.31
CA LEU A 347 -24.27 8.40 1.98
C LEU A 347 -24.76 9.18 0.75
N TYR A 348 -25.39 8.49 -0.20
CA TYR A 348 -25.67 9.01 -1.55
C TYR A 348 -27.05 8.60 -2.05
N ASN A 349 -28.00 8.28 -1.17
CA ASN A 349 -29.39 7.90 -1.50
C ASN A 349 -29.52 6.74 -2.51
N GLY A 350 -28.48 5.92 -2.68
CA GLY A 350 -28.50 4.79 -3.60
C GLY A 350 -28.25 5.14 -5.07
N GLU A 351 -27.84 6.37 -5.37
CA GLU A 351 -27.62 6.86 -6.73
C GLU A 351 -26.59 6.05 -7.53
N ASN A 352 -25.66 5.37 -6.85
CA ASN A 352 -24.53 4.69 -7.50
C ASN A 352 -24.69 3.16 -7.54
N GLN A 353 -25.79 2.61 -7.02
CA GLN A 353 -26.04 1.17 -6.95
C GLN A 353 -25.89 0.46 -8.30
N LEU A 354 -26.43 1.04 -9.37
CA LEU A 354 -26.33 0.45 -10.72
C LEU A 354 -24.88 0.33 -11.20
N VAL A 355 -24.03 1.31 -10.86
CA VAL A 355 -22.61 1.27 -11.20
C VAL A 355 -21.90 0.18 -10.41
N ILE A 356 -22.15 0.10 -9.10
CA ILE A 356 -21.56 -0.90 -8.21
C ILE A 356 -21.95 -2.31 -8.68
N GLU A 357 -23.24 -2.55 -8.87
CA GLU A 357 -23.75 -3.84 -9.34
C GLU A 357 -23.19 -4.24 -10.71
N LYS A 358 -23.17 -3.31 -11.67
CA LYS A 358 -22.63 -3.59 -13.00
C LYS A 358 -21.17 -4.03 -12.92
N GLU A 359 -20.35 -3.36 -12.13
CA GLU A 359 -18.93 -3.69 -12.03
C GLU A 359 -18.67 -5.02 -11.31
N PHE A 360 -19.43 -5.34 -10.26
CA PHE A 360 -19.35 -6.66 -9.63
C PHE A 360 -19.80 -7.78 -10.59
N LYS A 361 -20.86 -7.56 -11.39
CA LYS A 361 -21.29 -8.49 -12.46
C LYS A 361 -20.22 -8.65 -13.54
N THR A 362 -19.58 -7.56 -13.98
CA THR A 362 -18.49 -7.60 -14.96
C THR A 362 -17.29 -8.39 -14.45
N THR A 363 -17.02 -8.36 -13.15
CA THR A 363 -15.99 -9.20 -12.52
C THR A 363 -16.39 -10.68 -12.45
N GLY A 364 -17.68 -11.01 -12.55
CA GLY A 364 -18.18 -12.39 -12.47
C GLY A 364 -18.71 -12.79 -11.09
N PHE A 365 -18.86 -11.84 -10.15
CA PHE A 365 -19.48 -12.15 -8.86
C PHE A 365 -20.97 -12.49 -9.04
N PRO A 366 -21.49 -13.53 -8.36
CA PRO A 366 -22.89 -13.95 -8.44
C PRO A 366 -23.79 -13.06 -7.59
N VAL A 367 -23.86 -11.77 -7.94
CA VAL A 367 -24.54 -10.73 -7.14
C VAL A 367 -26.05 -10.97 -6.97
N GLU A 368 -26.66 -11.78 -7.84
CA GLU A 368 -28.05 -12.26 -7.71
C GLU A 368 -28.28 -13.10 -6.45
N SER A 369 -27.21 -13.67 -5.89
CA SER A 369 -27.23 -14.39 -4.62
C SER A 369 -27.31 -13.46 -3.40
N VAL A 370 -27.23 -12.13 -3.61
CA VAL A 370 -27.28 -11.11 -2.55
C VAL A 370 -28.58 -10.29 -2.68
N LYS A 371 -29.44 -10.37 -1.66
CA LYS A 371 -30.62 -9.51 -1.51
C LYS A 371 -30.17 -8.08 -1.18
N LYS A 372 -30.62 -7.10 -1.96
CA LYS A 372 -30.22 -5.69 -1.83
C LYS A 372 -31.08 -4.91 -0.85
#